data_AF-A0A4Y3RXG3-F1
#
_entry.id   AF-A0A4Y3RXG3-F1
#
_cell.length_a   1.000
_cell.length_b   1.000
_cell.length_c   1.000
_cell.angle_alpha   90.00
_cell.angle_beta   90.00
_cell.angle_gamma   90.00
#
_symmetry.space_group_name_H-M   'P 1'
#
loop_
_entity.id
_entity.type
_entity.pdbx_description
1 polymer ?
#
loop_
_entity_poly.entity_id
_entity_poly.type
_entity_poly.pdbx_seq_one_letter_code
_entity_poly.pdbx_strand_id
1 'polypeptide(L)'
;MGWESSLVSDFGRLESESSPHRRGLQLEKLLKRLFQKAHFVVQPNAGAAGPRQTDLVAGYDNTWYVIEAKWEQHPAGSNVVDDVRIRAEAAGQGAIGVIISVAGFNDSAVARVIQYRDRQVVLLIGEKELLEALRSPELLANLLKKKRDQLVAHGRVHLGSDTTRKARPRPVDDLPEAGLSLFSGDQTPLPYLAGEDGFAELVFAHELPDVDWVVAGGSGVTLDLPVRRLNERGLIDLVHTLNSMGWTTSEPTWSIRQATRAWHGTGAREFVKALSARKERYGGLEEPHHTEQVTYFDTCPGGGFYTLTADVSSDPSRLVLRCNVSFQLVGVPVDMAPLRHLFERYDAMATGFFRPLVGQAVKRGHLETRQPLDMVAYLVSADAFPVPSPGAEAQTVEPENWVTGIVARNPYHRPERGTTPEGWPRAVDSSEFIICALRNHHPLAKKPEGYFLISWELGPVLDRAGGQPLDEVARDAVGAGLDGHVMFAAGGVPAFDLVSALVQDRDGGKPGGVVLVGLNDDERVVGIVQVADQHEQRVLGRVVDVVAVLAVGAAVPGRH
;
A
#
# COMPACT_ATOMS: atom_id res chain seq x y z
N MET A 1 -13.46 28.05 7.54
CA MET A 1 -12.45 29.11 7.32
C MET A 1 -11.13 28.41 7.09
N GLY A 2 -10.69 28.32 5.84
CA GLY A 2 -9.61 27.43 5.41
C GLY A 2 -8.23 27.95 5.80
N TRP A 3 -7.36 27.06 6.27
CA TRP A 3 -5.96 27.35 6.55
C TRP A 3 -5.20 27.44 5.22
N GLU A 4 -5.09 28.63 4.65
CA GLU A 4 -4.20 28.82 3.49
C GLU A 4 -2.74 28.65 3.93
N SER A 5 -1.97 27.87 3.16
CA SER A 5 -0.52 27.75 3.34
C SER A 5 0.11 29.14 3.36
N SER A 6 1.00 29.41 4.32
CA SER A 6 1.70 30.70 4.43
C SER A 6 2.36 31.13 3.12
N LEU A 7 2.79 30.17 2.29
CA LEU A 7 3.42 30.42 0.99
C LEU A 7 2.43 30.94 -0.06
N VAL A 8 1.18 30.48 -0.03
CA VAL A 8 0.12 30.94 -0.95
C VAL A 8 -0.27 32.37 -0.62
N SER A 9 -0.45 32.68 0.67
CA SER A 9 -0.72 34.04 1.10
C SER A 9 0.44 34.99 0.78
N ASP A 10 1.70 34.53 0.90
CA ASP A 10 2.87 35.31 0.49
C ASP A 10 2.88 35.56 -1.03
N PHE A 11 2.54 34.56 -1.85
CA PHE A 11 2.42 34.72 -3.31
C PHE A 11 1.36 35.77 -3.68
N GLY A 12 0.18 35.74 -3.04
CA GLY A 12 -0.87 36.75 -3.25
C GLY A 12 -0.42 38.17 -2.88
N ARG A 13 0.48 38.34 -1.91
CA ARG A 13 1.07 39.66 -1.62
C ARG A 13 1.96 40.13 -2.77
N LEU A 14 2.71 39.24 -3.42
CA LEU A 14 3.57 39.59 -4.56
C LEU A 14 2.78 40.17 -5.74
N GLU A 15 1.54 39.71 -5.96
CA GLU A 15 0.68 40.23 -7.02
C GLU A 15 0.36 41.72 -6.83
N SER A 16 0.28 42.18 -5.58
CA SER A 16 0.03 43.57 -5.21
C SER A 16 1.28 44.46 -5.15
N GLU A 17 2.48 43.90 -5.33
CA GLU A 17 3.72 44.68 -5.41
C GLU A 17 3.82 45.37 -6.78
N SER A 18 3.88 46.70 -6.76
CA SER A 18 3.90 47.53 -7.96
C SER A 18 5.29 47.60 -8.60
N SER A 19 6.36 47.41 -7.82
CA SER A 19 7.74 47.44 -8.31
C SER A 19 8.13 46.09 -8.92
N PRO A 20 8.36 45.99 -10.25
CA PRO A 20 8.72 44.73 -10.90
C PRO A 20 10.00 44.12 -10.34
N HIS A 21 10.99 44.96 -10.02
CA HIS A 21 12.26 44.53 -9.45
C HIS A 21 12.10 43.94 -8.04
N ARG A 22 11.33 44.60 -7.16
CA ARG A 22 11.06 44.07 -5.81
C ARG A 22 10.25 42.78 -5.88
N ARG A 23 9.29 42.70 -6.80
CA ARG A 23 8.48 41.50 -7.00
C ARG A 23 9.32 40.30 -7.44
N GLY A 24 10.25 40.49 -8.38
CA GLY A 24 11.21 39.46 -8.78
C GLY A 24 12.05 38.95 -7.60
N LEU A 25 12.68 39.87 -6.86
CA LEU A 25 13.49 39.51 -5.69
C LEU A 25 12.69 38.80 -4.59
N GLN A 26 11.43 39.20 -4.38
CA GLN A 26 10.57 38.54 -3.40
C GLN A 26 10.08 37.17 -3.90
N LEU A 27 9.88 36.97 -5.21
CA LEU A 27 9.62 35.66 -5.80
C LEU A 27 10.79 34.71 -5.55
N GLU A 28 12.03 35.15 -5.75
CA GLU A 28 13.22 34.32 -5.45
C GLU A 28 13.24 33.87 -3.97
N LYS A 29 12.92 34.78 -3.03
CA LYS A 29 12.82 34.45 -1.60
C LYS A 29 11.70 33.45 -1.31
N LEU A 30 10.55 33.59 -1.98
CA LEU A 30 9.43 32.67 -1.87
C LEU A 30 9.82 31.27 -2.38
N LEU A 31 10.46 31.20 -3.55
CA LEU A 31 10.93 29.96 -4.16
C LEU A 31 11.98 29.27 -3.30
N LYS A 32 12.92 30.02 -2.72
CA LYS A 32 13.87 29.46 -1.74
C LYS A 32 13.14 28.74 -0.60
N ARG A 33 12.13 29.38 -0.01
CA ARG A 33 11.33 28.77 1.07
C ARG A 33 10.52 27.57 0.59
N LEU A 34 9.95 27.63 -0.60
CA LEU A 34 9.24 26.52 -1.23
C LEU A 34 10.15 25.29 -1.36
N PHE A 35 11.32 25.44 -1.99
CA PHE A 35 12.27 24.34 -2.16
C PHE A 35 12.80 23.80 -0.83
N GLN A 36 13.07 24.66 0.16
CA GLN A 36 13.46 24.23 1.51
C GLN A 36 12.35 23.43 2.20
N LYS A 37 11.08 23.86 2.10
CA LYS A 37 9.93 23.10 2.63
C LYS A 37 9.74 21.77 1.90
N ALA A 38 10.15 21.68 0.65
CA ALA A 38 10.18 20.45 -0.13
C ALA A 38 11.45 19.59 0.14
N HIS A 39 12.23 19.92 1.18
CA HIS A 39 13.45 19.22 1.60
C HIS A 39 14.63 19.28 0.62
N PHE A 40 14.69 20.28 -0.25
CA PHE A 40 15.86 20.53 -1.09
C PHE A 40 16.96 21.27 -0.31
N VAL A 41 18.22 20.99 -0.62
CA VAL A 41 19.36 21.78 -0.20
C VAL A 41 19.51 22.97 -1.14
N VAL A 42 19.16 24.18 -0.69
CA VAL A 42 19.12 25.37 -1.55
C VAL A 42 20.31 26.29 -1.29
N GLN A 43 21.02 26.63 -2.37
CA GLN A 43 22.11 27.61 -2.38
C GLN A 43 21.69 28.83 -3.24
N PRO A 44 21.51 30.01 -2.63
CA PRO A 44 21.32 31.24 -3.39
C PRO A 44 22.65 31.66 -4.02
N ASN A 45 22.62 32.25 -5.22
CA ASN A 45 23.79 32.84 -5.88
C ASN A 45 25.00 31.88 -5.97
N ALA A 46 24.77 30.60 -6.25
CA ALA A 46 25.85 29.63 -6.35
C ALA A 46 26.81 29.99 -7.50
N GLY A 47 28.07 30.29 -7.18
CA GLY A 47 29.10 30.70 -8.15
C GLY A 47 29.46 29.60 -9.17
N ALA A 48 28.99 28.37 -8.98
CA ALA A 48 29.18 27.25 -9.88
C ALA A 48 28.50 27.42 -11.26
N ALA A 49 27.57 28.38 -11.40
CA ALA A 49 26.82 28.64 -12.63
C ALA A 49 27.27 29.92 -13.38
N GLY A 50 28.56 30.30 -13.32
CA GLY A 50 29.11 31.43 -14.07
C GLY A 50 28.98 31.26 -15.60
N PRO A 51 28.83 32.34 -16.41
CA PRO A 51 29.19 33.74 -16.13
C PRO A 51 28.02 34.72 -15.80
N ARG A 52 26.77 34.25 -15.61
CA ARG A 52 25.62 35.09 -15.23
C ARG A 52 25.02 34.60 -13.89
N GLN A 53 24.50 35.53 -13.08
CA GLN A 53 23.85 35.20 -11.81
C GLN A 53 22.65 34.27 -12.08
N THR A 54 22.59 33.15 -11.35
CA THR A 54 21.41 32.27 -11.28
C THR A 54 20.66 32.60 -10.01
N ASP A 55 19.34 32.67 -10.08
CA ASP A 55 18.50 33.00 -8.94
C ASP A 55 18.70 31.99 -7.80
N LEU A 56 18.56 30.69 -8.10
CA LEU A 56 18.71 29.62 -7.12
C LEU A 56 19.37 28.37 -7.73
N VAL A 57 20.17 27.68 -6.92
CA VAL A 57 20.56 26.28 -7.17
C VAL A 57 20.03 25.42 -6.04
N ALA A 58 19.42 24.28 -6.37
CA ALA A 58 18.84 23.37 -5.38
C ALA A 58 19.28 21.93 -5.64
N GLY A 59 19.67 21.21 -4.59
CA GLY A 59 20.00 19.78 -4.63
C GLY A 59 18.90 18.94 -3.99
N TYR A 60 18.57 17.81 -4.62
CA TYR A 60 17.69 16.79 -4.05
C TYR A 60 18.16 15.41 -4.52
N ASP A 61 18.43 14.52 -3.55
CA ASP A 61 19.12 13.25 -3.79
C ASP A 61 20.43 13.50 -4.57
N ASN A 62 20.67 12.77 -5.66
CA ASN A 62 21.84 12.95 -6.52
C ASN A 62 21.60 13.93 -7.69
N THR A 63 20.55 14.75 -7.64
CA THR A 63 20.18 15.68 -8.72
C THR A 63 20.31 17.14 -8.31
N TRP A 64 20.98 17.93 -9.15
CA TRP A 64 21.08 19.39 -9.00
C TRP A 64 20.16 20.11 -9.98
N TYR A 65 19.50 21.16 -9.49
CA TYR A 65 18.56 21.99 -10.24
C TYR A 65 19.06 23.43 -10.30
N VAL A 66 19.22 23.97 -11.51
CA VAL A 66 19.55 25.37 -11.79
C VAL A 66 18.26 26.11 -12.11
N ILE A 67 17.84 27.01 -11.24
CA ILE A 67 16.50 27.58 -11.25
C ILE A 67 16.54 29.06 -11.66
N GLU A 68 15.68 29.42 -12.60
CA GLU A 68 15.43 30.79 -13.05
C GLU A 68 13.96 31.15 -12.80
N ALA A 69 13.73 32.29 -12.17
CA ALA A 69 12.42 32.81 -11.82
C ALA A 69 12.08 34.05 -12.66
N LYS A 70 10.94 34.03 -13.34
CA LYS A 70 10.45 35.14 -14.17
C LYS A 70 9.07 35.60 -13.70
N TRP A 71 9.01 36.85 -13.25
CA TRP A 71 7.77 37.59 -13.00
C TRP A 71 7.66 38.79 -13.95
N GLU A 72 7.43 38.49 -15.22
CA GLU A 72 7.27 39.47 -16.28
C GLU A 72 5.82 39.54 -16.76
N GLN A 73 5.46 40.56 -17.55
CA GLN A 73 4.11 40.67 -18.13
C GLN A 73 3.88 39.72 -19.31
N HIS A 74 4.96 39.29 -19.97
CA HIS A 74 4.91 38.55 -21.22
C HIS A 74 5.44 37.11 -20.99
N PRO A 75 4.92 36.11 -21.72
CA PRO A 75 5.42 34.74 -21.62
C PRO A 75 6.91 34.64 -21.95
N ALA A 76 7.63 33.79 -21.22
CA ALA A 76 9.05 33.57 -21.45
C ALA A 76 9.31 32.90 -22.82
N GLY A 77 10.36 33.35 -23.49
CA GLY A 77 10.77 32.88 -24.83
C GLY A 77 11.96 31.92 -24.83
N SER A 78 12.36 31.52 -26.04
CA SER A 78 13.50 30.60 -26.27
C SER A 78 14.84 31.12 -25.74
N ASN A 79 15.02 32.44 -25.66
CA ASN A 79 16.22 33.06 -25.09
C ASN A 79 16.44 32.69 -23.62
N VAL A 80 15.36 32.61 -22.82
CA VAL A 80 15.45 32.20 -21.41
C VAL A 80 15.85 30.72 -21.30
N VAL A 81 15.34 29.88 -22.20
CA VAL A 81 15.68 28.45 -22.28
C VAL A 81 17.16 28.27 -22.59
N ASP A 82 17.68 29.00 -23.59
CA ASP A 82 19.09 28.95 -23.98
C ASP A 82 20.00 29.37 -22.82
N ASP A 83 19.63 30.46 -22.14
CA ASP A 83 20.38 31.00 -21.00
C ASP A 83 20.44 30.02 -19.82
N VAL A 84 19.32 29.39 -19.46
CA VAL A 84 19.28 28.40 -18.36
C VAL A 84 20.01 27.12 -18.74
N ARG A 85 19.88 26.65 -19.98
CA ARG A 85 20.59 25.47 -20.49
C ARG A 85 22.10 25.61 -20.30
N ILE A 86 22.67 26.74 -20.73
CA ILE A 86 24.11 27.01 -20.62
C ILE A 86 24.57 26.93 -19.15
N ARG A 87 23.75 27.47 -18.23
CA ARG A 87 24.07 27.44 -16.79
C ARG A 87 23.92 26.05 -16.18
N ALA A 88 22.92 25.28 -16.60
CA ALA A 88 22.77 23.88 -16.19
C ALA A 88 23.96 23.04 -16.66
N GLU A 89 24.39 23.20 -17.91
CA GLU A 89 25.58 22.51 -18.44
C GLU A 89 26.86 22.86 -17.64
N ALA A 90 27.02 24.13 -17.25
CA ALA A 90 28.16 24.56 -16.45
C ALA A 90 28.14 24.03 -15.00
N ALA A 91 26.96 23.80 -14.43
CA ALA A 91 26.80 23.30 -13.06
C ALA A 91 27.19 21.82 -12.89
N GLY A 92 27.29 21.07 -13.99
CA GLY A 92 27.77 19.68 -14.00
C GLY A 92 26.93 18.76 -14.88
N GLN A 93 27.51 17.61 -15.26
CA GLN A 93 26.79 16.58 -16.01
C GLN A 93 25.59 16.07 -15.20
N GLY A 94 24.40 16.09 -15.80
CA GLY A 94 23.16 15.64 -15.17
C GLY A 94 22.42 16.68 -14.33
N ALA A 95 22.95 17.91 -14.20
CA ALA A 95 22.17 19.02 -13.64
C ALA A 95 20.93 19.28 -14.53
N ILE A 96 19.86 19.81 -13.95
CA ILE A 96 18.60 20.08 -14.64
C ILE A 96 18.28 21.57 -14.56
N GLY A 97 18.00 22.19 -15.71
CA GLY A 97 17.48 23.56 -15.74
C GLY A 97 16.00 23.59 -15.33
N VAL A 98 15.58 24.58 -14.56
CA VAL A 98 14.17 24.80 -14.21
C VAL A 98 13.83 26.28 -14.43
N ILE A 99 12.83 26.55 -15.25
CA ILE A 99 12.31 27.91 -15.45
C ILE A 99 10.93 27.98 -14.83
N ILE A 100 10.75 28.93 -13.92
CA ILE A 100 9.48 29.21 -13.27
C ILE A 100 8.98 30.56 -13.80
N SER A 101 7.86 30.57 -14.51
CA SER A 101 7.31 31.79 -15.12
C SER A 101 5.85 31.98 -14.73
N VAL A 102 5.54 33.13 -14.14
CA VAL A 102 4.15 33.49 -13.78
C VAL A 102 3.32 33.80 -15.03
N ALA A 103 3.89 34.50 -16.01
CA ALA A 103 3.20 34.76 -17.29
C ALA A 103 3.21 33.55 -18.26
N GLY A 104 3.78 32.42 -17.86
CA GLY A 104 3.87 31.22 -18.69
C GLY A 104 4.97 31.29 -19.76
N PHE A 105 4.78 30.54 -20.85
CA PHE A 105 5.78 30.29 -21.89
C PHE A 105 5.15 30.39 -23.28
N ASN A 106 5.90 30.87 -24.26
CA ASN A 106 5.47 30.86 -25.65
C ASN A 106 5.86 29.55 -26.37
N ASP A 107 5.30 29.32 -27.56
CA ASP A 107 5.55 28.10 -28.35
C ASP A 107 7.03 27.93 -28.72
N SER A 108 7.77 29.03 -28.90
CA SER A 108 9.20 28.98 -29.19
C SER A 108 10.02 28.42 -28.03
N ALA A 109 9.65 28.73 -26.79
CA ALA A 109 10.28 28.18 -25.60
C ALA A 109 10.00 26.67 -25.49
N VAL A 110 8.74 26.26 -25.74
CA VAL A 110 8.34 24.85 -25.73
C VAL A 110 9.09 24.04 -26.79
N ALA A 111 9.12 24.52 -28.03
CA ALA A 111 9.85 23.86 -29.11
C ALA A 111 11.35 23.74 -28.80
N ARG A 112 11.93 24.76 -28.17
CA ARG A 112 13.33 24.79 -27.78
C ARG A 112 13.66 23.77 -26.70
N VAL A 113 12.81 23.62 -25.69
CA VAL A 113 12.97 22.58 -24.66
C VAL A 113 12.93 21.17 -25.26
N ILE A 114 12.00 20.91 -26.19
CA ILE A 114 11.90 19.61 -26.87
C ILE A 114 13.18 19.33 -27.67
N GLN A 115 13.73 20.34 -28.34
CA GLN A 115 14.98 20.23 -29.10
C GLN A 115 16.19 19.83 -28.23
N TYR A 116 16.23 20.27 -26.98
CA TYR A 116 17.38 20.04 -26.09
C TYR A 116 17.28 18.82 -25.19
N ARG A 117 16.14 18.12 -25.17
CA ARG A 117 15.88 17.01 -24.24
C ARG A 117 16.98 15.94 -24.19
N ASP A 118 17.67 15.67 -25.30
CA ASP A 118 18.70 14.63 -25.42
C ASP A 118 20.11 15.14 -25.05
N ARG A 119 20.27 16.46 -24.88
CA ARG A 119 21.56 17.12 -24.54
C ARG A 119 21.57 17.62 -23.12
N GLN A 120 20.53 18.37 -22.75
CA GLN A 120 20.42 19.04 -21.48
C GLN A 120 18.94 19.27 -21.14
N VAL A 121 18.49 18.68 -20.04
CA VAL A 121 17.09 18.79 -19.61
C VAL A 121 16.83 20.18 -19.04
N VAL A 122 15.78 20.84 -19.56
CA VAL A 122 15.22 22.08 -19.01
C VAL A 122 13.72 21.89 -18.79
N LEU A 123 13.25 22.14 -17.58
CA LEU A 123 11.86 21.99 -17.17
C LEU A 123 11.18 23.35 -17.08
N LEU A 124 9.90 23.41 -17.47
CA LEU A 124 9.09 24.63 -17.43
C LEU A 124 8.02 24.47 -16.35
N ILE A 125 7.87 25.44 -15.45
CA ILE A 125 6.82 25.50 -14.42
C ILE A 125 6.03 26.79 -14.62
N GLY A 126 4.74 26.66 -14.91
CA GLY A 126 3.82 27.80 -15.02
C GLY A 126 3.17 28.16 -13.69
N GLU A 127 2.45 29.28 -13.66
CA GLU A 127 1.74 29.79 -12.47
C GLU A 127 0.84 28.74 -11.80
N LYS A 128 0.03 27.99 -12.57
CA LYS A 128 -0.90 27.00 -12.00
C LYS A 128 -0.16 25.90 -11.21
N GLU A 129 0.96 25.43 -11.74
CA GLU A 129 1.78 24.39 -11.12
C GLU A 129 2.56 24.94 -9.94
N LEU A 130 3.03 26.19 -10.05
CA LEU A 130 3.64 26.91 -8.94
C LEU A 130 2.65 27.06 -7.77
N LEU A 131 1.41 27.46 -8.04
CA LEU A 131 0.36 27.57 -7.00
C LEU A 131 0.04 26.22 -6.35
N GLU A 132 0.05 25.12 -7.12
CA GLU A 132 -0.10 23.77 -6.55
C GLU A 132 1.08 23.40 -5.65
N ALA A 133 2.32 23.65 -6.09
CA ALA A 133 3.50 23.44 -5.27
C ALA A 133 3.54 24.34 -4.02
N LEU A 134 3.04 25.58 -4.07
CA LEU A 134 2.95 26.46 -2.90
C LEU A 134 1.91 25.98 -1.87
N ARG A 135 0.83 25.33 -2.33
CA ARG A 135 -0.18 24.71 -1.46
C ARG A 135 0.34 23.43 -0.81
N SER A 136 1.09 22.64 -1.57
CA SER A 136 1.65 21.35 -1.14
C SER A 136 3.13 21.23 -1.54
N PRO A 137 4.03 21.89 -0.78
CA PRO A 137 5.48 21.90 -1.07
C PRO A 137 6.10 20.53 -1.23
N GLU A 138 5.62 19.55 -0.46
CA GLU A 138 6.06 18.16 -0.48
C GLU A 138 5.90 17.47 -1.85
N LEU A 139 5.05 18.00 -2.74
CA LEU A 139 4.82 17.46 -4.08
C LEU A 139 5.80 17.99 -5.15
N LEU A 140 6.65 18.96 -4.81
CA LEU A 140 7.54 19.61 -5.77
C LEU A 140 8.54 18.65 -6.40
N ALA A 141 9.13 17.74 -5.62
CA ALA A 141 10.06 16.74 -6.13
C ALA A 141 9.38 15.81 -7.17
N ASN A 142 8.15 15.36 -6.87
CA ASN A 142 7.34 14.57 -7.79
C ASN A 142 7.02 15.32 -9.08
N LEU A 143 6.64 16.60 -8.97
CA LEU A 143 6.36 17.45 -10.13
C LEU A 143 7.58 17.57 -11.05
N LEU A 144 8.76 17.85 -10.49
CA LEU A 144 10.00 17.96 -11.26
C LEU A 144 10.37 16.63 -11.93
N LYS A 145 10.29 15.52 -11.19
CA LYS A 145 10.55 14.17 -11.73
C LYS A 145 9.59 13.84 -12.87
N LYS A 146 8.28 14.02 -12.66
CA LYS A 146 7.24 13.76 -13.66
C LYS A 146 7.47 14.56 -14.94
N LYS A 147 7.82 15.85 -14.83
CA LYS A 147 8.14 16.69 -15.99
C LYS A 147 9.37 16.21 -16.73
N ARG A 148 10.44 15.84 -16.01
CA ARG A 148 11.65 15.25 -16.61
C ARG A 148 11.31 13.98 -17.37
N ASP A 149 10.59 13.05 -16.75
CA ASP A 149 10.30 11.76 -17.35
C ASP A 149 9.38 11.91 -18.58
N GLN A 150 8.40 12.83 -18.56
CA GLN A 150 7.61 13.17 -19.74
C GLN A 150 8.44 13.76 -20.88
N LEU A 151 9.40 14.63 -20.55
CA LEU A 151 10.26 15.25 -21.55
C LEU A 151 11.23 14.23 -22.16
N VAL A 152 11.88 13.43 -21.32
CA VAL A 152 12.91 12.47 -21.73
C VAL A 152 12.29 11.24 -22.42
N ALA A 153 11.29 10.61 -21.80
CA ALA A 153 10.72 9.36 -22.34
C ALA A 153 9.74 9.58 -23.49
N HIS A 154 9.10 10.74 -23.58
CA HIS A 154 8.04 10.99 -24.56
C HIS A 154 8.24 12.23 -25.42
N GLY A 155 9.27 13.04 -25.15
CA GLY A 155 9.53 14.26 -25.91
C GLY A 155 8.48 15.34 -25.71
N ARG A 156 7.78 15.35 -24.57
CA ARG A 156 6.64 16.26 -24.32
C ARG A 156 6.93 17.22 -23.17
N VAL A 157 6.58 18.48 -23.38
CA VAL A 157 6.58 19.51 -22.33
C VAL A 157 5.18 19.59 -21.74
N HIS A 158 5.08 19.42 -20.42
CA HIS A 158 3.81 19.53 -19.69
C HIS A 158 3.69 20.95 -19.15
N LEU A 159 2.57 21.65 -19.41
CA LEU A 159 2.28 22.99 -18.88
C LEU A 159 0.89 22.99 -18.23
N GLY A 160 0.81 22.72 -16.93
CA GLY A 160 -0.45 22.76 -16.17
C GLY A 160 -1.23 21.43 -16.13
N SER A 161 -2.33 21.46 -15.39
CA SER A 161 -3.15 20.32 -14.92
C SER A 161 -3.92 19.57 -16.01
N ASP A 162 -3.31 19.28 -17.14
CA ASP A 162 -3.82 18.30 -18.11
C ASP A 162 -3.53 16.88 -17.57
N THR A 163 -3.95 16.63 -16.32
CA THR A 163 -3.66 15.39 -15.57
C THR A 163 -4.73 14.33 -15.75
N THR A 164 -5.83 14.63 -16.42
CA THR A 164 -6.84 13.62 -16.75
C THR A 164 -6.82 13.28 -18.23
N ARG A 165 -5.63 12.97 -18.76
CA ARG A 165 -5.63 12.10 -19.93
C ARG A 165 -6.32 10.83 -19.49
N LYS A 166 -7.50 10.55 -20.05
CA LYS A 166 -8.23 9.29 -19.84
C LYS A 166 -7.26 8.16 -20.17
N ALA A 167 -6.60 7.61 -19.14
CA ALA A 167 -5.75 6.44 -19.29
C ALA A 167 -6.58 5.43 -20.06
N ARG A 168 -6.06 4.83 -21.15
CA ARG A 168 -6.87 3.86 -21.91
C ARG A 168 -7.38 2.81 -20.93
N PRO A 169 -8.65 2.38 -21.03
CA PRO A 169 -9.15 1.34 -20.15
C PRO A 169 -8.23 0.14 -20.33
N ARG A 170 -7.67 -0.36 -19.23
CA ARG A 170 -6.94 -1.62 -19.27
C ARG A 170 -7.97 -2.74 -19.34
N PRO A 171 -7.79 -3.74 -20.22
CA PRO A 171 -8.62 -4.93 -20.23
C PRO A 171 -8.59 -5.61 -18.86
N VAL A 172 -9.74 -6.10 -18.40
CA VAL A 172 -9.81 -6.89 -17.16
C VAL A 172 -8.91 -8.13 -17.24
N ASP A 173 -8.75 -8.69 -18.44
CA ASP A 173 -7.92 -9.88 -18.69
C ASP A 173 -6.42 -9.66 -18.45
N ASP A 174 -5.97 -8.41 -18.29
CA ASP A 174 -4.59 -8.09 -17.87
C ASP A 174 -4.34 -8.46 -16.39
N LEU A 175 -5.38 -8.70 -15.60
CA LEU A 175 -5.28 -9.17 -14.20
C LEU A 175 -5.12 -10.71 -14.17
N PRO A 176 -4.54 -11.29 -13.11
CA PRO A 176 -4.40 -12.73 -12.99
C PRO A 176 -5.75 -13.44 -12.89
N GLU A 177 -5.79 -14.69 -13.34
CA GLU A 177 -6.93 -15.58 -13.10
C GLU A 177 -7.04 -15.93 -11.62
N ALA A 178 -8.27 -16.08 -11.14
CA ALA A 178 -8.53 -16.45 -9.76
C ALA A 178 -8.10 -17.91 -9.55
N GLY A 179 -7.12 -18.12 -8.67
CA GLY A 179 -6.72 -19.44 -8.18
C GLY A 179 -7.74 -20.04 -7.23
N LEU A 180 -8.60 -19.19 -6.66
CA LEU A 180 -9.68 -19.56 -5.75
C LEU A 180 -11.04 -19.12 -6.33
N SER A 181 -11.98 -20.04 -6.40
CA SER A 181 -13.33 -19.81 -6.93
C SER A 181 -14.41 -20.12 -5.89
N LEU A 182 -15.49 -19.34 -5.91
CA LEU A 182 -16.66 -19.57 -5.06
C LEU A 182 -17.65 -20.50 -5.76
N PHE A 183 -18.15 -21.48 -5.01
CA PHE A 183 -19.21 -22.37 -5.44
C PHE A 183 -20.32 -22.38 -4.40
N SER A 184 -21.58 -22.39 -4.84
CA SER A 184 -22.73 -22.59 -3.96
C SER A 184 -22.76 -24.01 -3.36
N GLY A 185 -23.63 -24.25 -2.37
CA GLY A 185 -23.81 -25.58 -1.77
C GLY A 185 -24.20 -26.70 -2.76
N ASP A 186 -24.87 -26.33 -3.86
CA ASP A 186 -25.20 -27.18 -5.02
C ASP A 186 -24.10 -27.19 -6.11
N GLN A 187 -22.92 -26.65 -5.81
CA GLN A 187 -21.72 -26.68 -6.68
C GLN A 187 -21.89 -25.90 -7.98
N THR A 188 -22.69 -24.84 -7.98
CA THR A 188 -22.71 -23.88 -9.09
C THR A 188 -21.71 -22.75 -8.82
N PRO A 189 -20.93 -22.30 -9.82
CA PRO A 189 -20.03 -21.18 -9.64
C PRO A 189 -20.78 -19.89 -9.26
N LEU A 190 -20.25 -19.17 -8.28
CA LEU A 190 -20.78 -17.88 -7.83
C LEU A 190 -19.76 -16.77 -8.13
N PRO A 191 -20.18 -15.62 -8.69
CA PRO A 191 -19.27 -14.48 -8.90
C PRO A 191 -18.87 -13.82 -7.57
N TYR A 192 -19.75 -13.89 -6.58
CA TYR A 192 -19.57 -13.42 -5.22
C TYR A 192 -20.70 -13.96 -4.34
N LEU A 193 -20.50 -13.91 -3.02
CA LEU A 193 -21.51 -14.15 -2.01
C LEU A 193 -22.12 -12.82 -1.56
N ALA A 194 -23.46 -12.74 -1.47
CA ALA A 194 -24.16 -11.56 -0.96
C ALA A 194 -24.86 -11.90 0.37
N GLY A 195 -24.72 -11.03 1.38
CA GLY A 195 -25.33 -11.23 2.70
C GLY A 195 -25.65 -9.95 3.45
N GLU A 196 -26.38 -10.08 4.54
CA GLU A 196 -26.52 -9.01 5.52
C GLU A 196 -25.16 -8.71 6.18
N ASP A 197 -24.85 -7.43 6.35
CA ASP A 197 -23.63 -6.99 7.02
C ASP A 197 -23.86 -5.65 7.71
N GLY A 198 -23.14 -5.39 8.79
CA GLY A 198 -23.18 -4.10 9.46
C GLY A 198 -21.85 -3.40 9.32
N PHE A 199 -21.65 -2.67 8.21
CA PHE A 199 -20.62 -1.64 7.91
C PHE A 199 -19.23 -1.75 8.58
N ALA A 200 -18.83 -2.92 9.05
CA ALA A 200 -17.54 -3.17 9.63
C ALA A 200 -16.57 -3.33 8.47
N GLU A 201 -15.49 -2.55 8.45
CA GLU A 201 -14.45 -2.74 7.45
C GLU A 201 -13.78 -4.09 7.74
N LEU A 202 -14.18 -5.12 7.00
CA LEU A 202 -13.67 -6.49 7.14
C LEU A 202 -13.46 -7.10 5.76
N VAL A 203 -12.42 -7.91 5.59
CA VAL A 203 -12.26 -8.74 4.40
C VAL A 203 -11.81 -10.12 4.85
N PHE A 204 -12.42 -11.16 4.32
CA PHE A 204 -11.98 -12.50 4.67
C PHE A 204 -10.71 -12.82 3.90
N ALA A 205 -9.72 -13.44 4.53
CA ALA A 205 -8.54 -13.94 3.83
C ALA A 205 -8.61 -15.47 3.80
N HIS A 206 -8.10 -16.11 2.76
CA HIS A 206 -7.98 -17.57 2.76
C HIS A 206 -6.86 -18.01 3.71
N GLU A 207 -5.74 -17.30 3.67
CA GLU A 207 -4.60 -17.46 4.56
C GLU A 207 -4.10 -16.07 4.96
N LEU A 208 -3.69 -15.93 6.22
CA LEU A 208 -3.17 -14.67 6.76
C LEU A 208 -1.68 -14.84 7.10
N PRO A 209 -0.76 -14.26 6.31
CA PRO A 209 0.67 -14.39 6.57
C PRO A 209 1.06 -13.81 7.93
N ASP A 210 1.84 -14.58 8.70
CA ASP A 210 2.40 -14.10 9.96
C ASP A 210 3.70 -13.33 9.69
N VAL A 211 3.61 -12.00 9.68
CA VAL A 211 4.75 -11.13 9.38
C VAL A 211 5.71 -10.95 10.57
N ASP A 212 5.32 -11.40 11.77
CA ASP A 212 6.15 -11.29 12.98
C ASP A 212 7.08 -12.49 13.12
N TRP A 213 6.72 -13.64 12.53
CA TRP A 213 7.44 -14.88 12.68
C TRP A 213 8.56 -15.03 11.63
N VAL A 214 9.55 -14.14 11.67
CA VAL A 214 10.79 -14.31 10.89
C VAL A 214 11.85 -14.95 11.80
N VAL A 215 12.40 -16.10 11.38
CA VAL A 215 13.40 -16.91 12.11
C VAL A 215 14.61 -16.09 12.60
N ALA A 216 14.87 -14.93 12.00
CA ALA A 216 15.96 -14.02 12.34
C ALA A 216 15.63 -12.94 13.40
N GLY A 217 14.44 -12.96 14.04
CA GLY A 217 14.10 -12.03 15.12
C GLY A 217 13.80 -10.59 14.66
N GLY A 218 13.28 -10.42 13.44
CA GLY A 218 12.88 -9.11 12.92
C GLY A 218 11.45 -8.72 13.31
N SER A 219 11.23 -7.44 13.61
CA SER A 219 9.88 -6.88 13.68
C SER A 219 9.39 -6.59 12.26
N GLY A 220 8.22 -7.07 11.88
CA GLY A 220 7.61 -6.70 10.61
C GLY A 220 7.37 -5.19 10.51
N VAL A 221 7.13 -4.70 9.30
CA VAL A 221 6.91 -3.26 9.05
C VAL A 221 5.55 -3.03 8.42
N THR A 222 4.92 -1.93 8.81
CA THR A 222 3.67 -1.45 8.23
C THR A 222 3.94 -0.19 7.41
N LEU A 223 3.29 -0.09 6.26
CA LEU A 223 3.36 1.08 5.38
C LEU A 223 1.94 1.45 4.93
N ASP A 224 1.50 2.66 5.25
CA ASP A 224 0.20 3.19 4.85
C ASP A 224 0.33 4.23 3.75
N LEU A 225 -0.38 4.01 2.65
CA LEU A 225 -0.34 4.83 1.45
C LEU A 225 -1.71 5.41 1.18
N PRO A 226 -2.01 6.60 1.72
CA PRO A 226 -3.25 7.27 1.38
C PRO A 226 -3.18 7.74 -0.07
N VAL A 227 -4.03 7.17 -0.90
CA VAL A 227 -4.16 7.51 -2.32
C VAL A 227 -5.32 8.48 -2.47
N ARG A 228 -5.08 9.63 -3.13
CA ARG A 228 -6.05 10.71 -3.22
C ARG A 228 -6.57 10.93 -4.64
N ARG A 229 -7.72 11.60 -4.72
CA ARG A 229 -8.33 12.10 -5.98
C ARG A 229 -8.60 11.00 -7.03
N LEU A 230 -9.08 9.84 -6.58
CA LEU A 230 -9.50 8.77 -7.48
C LEU A 230 -11.01 8.85 -7.78
N ASN A 231 -11.41 8.20 -8.85
CA ASN A 231 -12.77 7.74 -9.08
C ASN A 231 -12.73 6.20 -9.22
N GLU A 232 -13.87 5.54 -9.44
CA GLU A 232 -13.91 4.08 -9.64
C GLU A 232 -12.86 3.57 -10.63
N ARG A 233 -12.71 4.25 -11.78
CA ARG A 233 -11.70 3.89 -12.78
C ARG A 233 -10.28 4.02 -12.23
N GLY A 234 -10.00 5.08 -11.46
CA GLY A 234 -8.73 5.28 -10.78
C GLY A 234 -8.42 4.16 -9.77
N LEU A 235 -9.45 3.63 -9.11
CA LEU A 235 -9.33 2.48 -8.19
C LEU A 235 -9.01 1.19 -8.96
N ILE A 236 -9.70 0.94 -10.07
CA ILE A 236 -9.38 -0.18 -10.98
C ILE A 236 -7.95 -0.06 -11.51
N ASP A 237 -7.55 1.16 -11.89
CA ASP A 237 -6.18 1.43 -12.33
C ASP A 237 -5.15 1.20 -11.22
N LEU A 238 -5.51 1.43 -9.95
CA LEU A 238 -4.65 1.10 -8.81
C LEU A 238 -4.41 -0.41 -8.70
N VAL A 239 -5.46 -1.23 -8.80
CA VAL A 239 -5.32 -2.70 -8.81
C VAL A 239 -4.44 -3.18 -9.96
N HIS A 240 -4.67 -2.70 -11.18
CA HIS A 240 -3.80 -3.07 -12.30
C HIS A 240 -2.36 -2.57 -12.14
N THR A 241 -2.14 -1.45 -11.42
CA THR A 241 -0.78 -0.99 -11.14
C THR A 241 -0.09 -1.92 -10.16
N LEU A 242 -0.76 -2.32 -9.09
CA LEU A 242 -0.26 -3.33 -8.14
C LEU A 242 0.07 -4.63 -8.87
N ASN A 243 -0.81 -5.09 -9.78
CA ASN A 243 -0.53 -6.24 -10.64
C ASN A 243 0.72 -6.05 -11.52
N SER A 244 0.88 -4.89 -12.18
CA SER A 244 2.06 -4.62 -13.01
C SER A 244 3.38 -4.52 -12.23
N MET A 245 3.29 -4.29 -10.91
CA MET A 245 4.42 -4.34 -9.98
C MET A 245 4.70 -5.76 -9.48
N GLY A 246 3.88 -6.74 -9.88
CA GLY A 246 3.94 -8.12 -9.42
C GLY A 246 3.28 -8.35 -8.06
N TRP A 247 2.52 -7.40 -7.52
CA TRP A 247 2.01 -7.47 -6.15
C TRP A 247 0.65 -8.14 -6.04
N THR A 248 -0.06 -8.29 -7.16
CA THR A 248 -1.35 -8.99 -7.19
C THR A 248 -1.13 -10.47 -7.47
N THR A 249 -1.66 -11.32 -6.61
CA THR A 249 -1.60 -12.78 -6.76
C THR A 249 -2.85 -13.33 -7.45
N SER A 250 -2.94 -14.65 -7.60
CA SER A 250 -4.13 -15.35 -8.08
C SER A 250 -5.21 -15.49 -7.01
N GLU A 251 -4.92 -15.24 -5.73
CA GLU A 251 -5.86 -15.50 -4.62
C GLU A 251 -6.26 -14.27 -3.79
N PRO A 252 -6.41 -13.06 -4.37
CA PRO A 252 -6.92 -11.94 -3.61
C PRO A 252 -8.37 -12.18 -3.20
N THR A 253 -8.77 -11.56 -2.11
CA THR A 253 -10.14 -11.56 -1.61
C THR A 253 -10.63 -10.14 -1.47
N TRP A 254 -11.95 -9.95 -1.52
CA TRP A 254 -12.51 -8.62 -1.47
C TRP A 254 -13.92 -8.60 -0.89
N SER A 255 -14.28 -7.44 -0.35
CA SER A 255 -15.60 -7.12 0.18
C SER A 255 -16.03 -5.76 -0.37
N ILE A 256 -17.24 -5.66 -0.92
CA ILE A 256 -17.91 -4.40 -1.25
C ILE A 256 -19.14 -4.29 -0.37
N ARG A 257 -19.38 -3.13 0.25
CA ARG A 257 -20.48 -2.91 1.17
C ARG A 257 -21.31 -1.73 0.75
N GLN A 258 -22.63 -1.89 0.85
CA GLN A 258 -23.60 -0.83 0.66
C GLN A 258 -24.77 -1.05 1.60
N ALA A 259 -25.10 -0.04 2.41
CA ALA A 259 -26.16 -0.15 3.41
C ALA A 259 -25.93 -1.37 4.32
N THR A 260 -26.99 -2.14 4.56
CA THR A 260 -27.00 -3.37 5.35
C THR A 260 -26.57 -4.61 4.56
N ARG A 261 -25.94 -4.45 3.39
CA ARG A 261 -25.47 -5.57 2.55
C ARG A 261 -23.98 -5.50 2.28
N ALA A 262 -23.38 -6.68 2.24
CA ALA A 262 -22.03 -6.90 1.73
C ALA A 262 -22.01 -7.94 0.61
N TRP A 263 -21.04 -7.79 -0.28
CA TRP A 263 -20.67 -8.75 -1.32
C TRP A 263 -19.22 -9.15 -1.13
N HIS A 264 -18.98 -10.44 -0.96
CA HIS A 264 -17.65 -11.03 -0.75
C HIS A 264 -17.26 -11.88 -1.94
N GLY A 265 -16.03 -11.74 -2.42
CA GLY A 265 -15.53 -12.53 -3.53
C GLY A 265 -14.03 -12.78 -3.49
N THR A 266 -13.57 -13.52 -4.48
CA THR A 266 -12.18 -13.91 -4.68
C THR A 266 -11.76 -13.51 -6.10
N GLY A 267 -10.48 -13.23 -6.32
CA GLY A 267 -9.94 -12.88 -7.63
C GLY A 267 -9.96 -11.38 -7.96
N ALA A 268 -8.89 -10.89 -8.60
CA ALA A 268 -8.74 -9.49 -8.99
C ALA A 268 -9.64 -9.12 -10.17
N ARG A 269 -9.84 -10.04 -11.13
CA ARG A 269 -10.74 -9.84 -12.27
C ARG A 269 -12.18 -9.70 -11.79
N GLU A 270 -12.58 -10.57 -10.88
CA GLU A 270 -13.90 -10.65 -10.27
C GLU A 270 -14.16 -9.41 -9.42
N PHE A 271 -13.16 -8.93 -8.69
CA PHE A 271 -13.23 -7.66 -7.98
C PHE A 271 -13.56 -6.49 -8.92
N VAL A 272 -12.83 -6.35 -10.04
CA VAL A 272 -13.05 -5.25 -11.00
C VAL A 272 -14.43 -5.37 -11.67
N LYS A 273 -14.81 -6.59 -12.09
CA LYS A 273 -16.14 -6.87 -12.66
C LYS A 273 -17.24 -6.51 -11.65
N ALA A 274 -17.09 -6.97 -10.42
CA ALA A 274 -18.00 -6.67 -9.33
C ALA A 274 -18.06 -5.17 -9.15
N LEU A 275 -16.97 -4.46 -8.85
CA LEU A 275 -16.97 -3.01 -8.61
C LEU A 275 -17.76 -2.21 -9.67
N SER A 276 -17.57 -2.51 -10.96
CA SER A 276 -18.29 -1.86 -12.06
C SER A 276 -19.76 -2.31 -12.22
N ALA A 277 -20.13 -3.52 -11.80
CA ALA A 277 -21.50 -4.06 -11.86
C ALA A 277 -22.43 -3.57 -10.72
N ARG A 278 -22.32 -2.30 -10.30
CA ARG A 278 -23.07 -1.77 -9.13
C ARG A 278 -24.60 -1.86 -9.27
N LYS A 279 -25.11 -1.69 -10.49
CA LYS A 279 -26.56 -1.70 -10.73
C LYS A 279 -27.16 -3.07 -10.45
N GLU A 280 -26.41 -4.13 -10.77
CA GLU A 280 -26.81 -5.52 -10.51
C GLU A 280 -26.75 -5.80 -9.02
N ARG A 281 -25.67 -5.40 -8.33
CA ARG A 281 -25.55 -5.54 -6.87
C ARG A 281 -26.67 -4.82 -6.12
N TYR A 282 -27.04 -3.62 -6.55
CA TYR A 282 -28.09 -2.84 -5.90
C TYR A 282 -29.49 -3.37 -6.20
N GLY A 283 -29.62 -4.37 -7.07
CA GLY A 283 -30.88 -5.06 -7.31
C GLY A 283 -31.48 -5.55 -5.98
N GLY A 284 -32.63 -4.98 -5.61
CA GLY A 284 -33.35 -5.34 -4.39
C GLY A 284 -32.88 -4.64 -3.11
N LEU A 285 -32.08 -3.56 -3.21
CA LEU A 285 -31.89 -2.63 -2.09
C LEU A 285 -33.01 -1.58 -2.08
N GLU A 286 -33.64 -1.36 -0.92
CA GLU A 286 -34.68 -0.35 -0.76
C GLU A 286 -34.08 1.07 -0.77
N GLU A 287 -33.02 1.31 0.01
CA GLU A 287 -32.35 2.61 0.12
C GLU A 287 -30.82 2.44 0.16
N PRO A 288 -30.12 2.56 -0.99
CA PRO A 288 -28.66 2.55 -0.99
C PRO A 288 -28.12 3.82 -0.32
N HIS A 289 -27.10 3.69 0.53
CA HIS A 289 -26.42 4.87 1.07
C HIS A 289 -25.65 5.60 -0.05
N HIS A 290 -25.31 6.87 0.20
CA HIS A 290 -24.58 7.72 -0.73
C HIS A 290 -23.11 7.28 -0.94
N THR A 291 -22.62 6.31 -0.17
CA THR A 291 -21.23 5.80 -0.23
C THR A 291 -21.21 4.28 -0.09
N GLU A 292 -20.41 3.61 -0.91
CA GLU A 292 -19.98 2.22 -0.73
C GLU A 292 -18.62 2.17 -0.03
N GLN A 293 -18.42 1.14 0.78
CA GLN A 293 -17.09 0.80 1.28
C GLN A 293 -16.54 -0.38 0.49
N VAL A 294 -15.26 -0.30 0.14
CA VAL A 294 -14.54 -1.32 -0.59
C VAL A 294 -13.34 -1.72 0.24
N THR A 295 -13.13 -3.03 0.40
CA THR A 295 -11.97 -3.61 1.04
C THR A 295 -11.45 -4.74 0.14
N TYR A 296 -10.18 -4.69 -0.19
CA TYR A 296 -9.50 -5.68 -1.02
C TYR A 296 -8.26 -6.14 -0.25
N PHE A 297 -7.98 -7.43 -0.25
CA PHE A 297 -6.84 -8.04 0.43
C PHE A 297 -6.09 -8.93 -0.55
N ASP A 298 -4.77 -8.91 -0.46
CA ASP A 298 -3.89 -9.82 -1.19
C ASP A 298 -2.59 -10.03 -0.43
N THR A 299 -1.87 -11.10 -0.77
CA THR A 299 -0.56 -11.41 -0.21
C THR A 299 0.55 -10.82 -1.07
N CYS A 300 1.69 -10.50 -0.45
CA CYS A 300 2.85 -9.99 -1.18
C CYS A 300 3.78 -11.15 -1.57
N PRO A 301 4.27 -11.22 -2.82
CA PRO A 301 5.35 -12.13 -3.17
C PRO A 301 6.58 -11.79 -2.31
N GLY A 302 7.15 -12.81 -1.65
CA GLY A 302 8.25 -12.61 -0.70
C GLY A 302 7.81 -12.47 0.76
N GLY A 303 6.50 -12.50 1.04
CA GLY A 303 5.93 -12.56 2.39
C GLY A 303 5.22 -11.28 2.80
N GLY A 304 4.27 -11.44 3.71
CA GLY A 304 3.36 -10.38 4.13
C GLY A 304 2.16 -10.20 3.21
N PHE A 305 1.44 -9.11 3.40
CA PHE A 305 0.17 -8.85 2.74
C PHE A 305 -0.12 -7.36 2.64
N TYR A 306 -1.14 -7.02 1.86
CA TYR A 306 -1.68 -5.68 1.82
C TYR A 306 -3.20 -5.67 1.78
N THR A 307 -3.73 -4.53 2.19
CA THR A 307 -5.13 -4.20 2.00
C THR A 307 -5.26 -2.91 1.21
N LEU A 308 -6.28 -2.84 0.38
CA LEU A 308 -6.76 -1.61 -0.24
C LEU A 308 -8.15 -1.34 0.31
N THR A 309 -8.32 -0.21 0.98
CA THR A 309 -9.60 0.27 1.47
C THR A 309 -10.02 1.52 0.70
N ALA A 310 -11.29 1.65 0.38
CA ALA A 310 -11.81 2.85 -0.28
C ALA A 310 -13.27 3.14 0.06
N ASP A 311 -13.60 4.42 0.15
CA ASP A 311 -14.98 4.92 0.25
C ASP A 311 -15.36 5.50 -1.12
N VAL A 312 -16.30 4.86 -1.82
CA VAL A 312 -16.68 5.21 -3.21
C VAL A 312 -18.09 5.77 -3.24
N SER A 313 -18.30 6.93 -3.84
CA SER A 313 -19.64 7.52 -3.91
C SER A 313 -20.59 6.65 -4.75
N SER A 314 -21.84 6.55 -4.32
CA SER A 314 -22.88 5.73 -4.97
C SER A 314 -23.54 6.46 -6.15
N ASP A 315 -23.32 7.77 -6.29
CA ASP A 315 -23.86 8.58 -7.36
C ASP A 315 -23.10 8.35 -8.70
N PRO A 316 -23.56 8.90 -9.84
CA PRO A 316 -22.92 8.70 -11.14
C PRO A 316 -21.45 9.15 -11.22
N SER A 317 -20.99 10.06 -10.36
CA SER A 317 -19.61 10.53 -10.35
C SER A 317 -18.59 9.48 -9.91
N ARG A 318 -19.03 8.50 -9.08
CA ARG A 318 -18.18 7.43 -8.51
C ARG A 318 -16.86 7.96 -7.96
N LEU A 319 -16.92 9.10 -7.27
CA LEU A 319 -15.75 9.71 -6.67
C LEU A 319 -15.27 8.85 -5.49
N VAL A 320 -13.97 8.59 -5.44
CA VAL A 320 -13.35 7.92 -4.31
C VAL A 320 -12.97 8.98 -3.31
N LEU A 321 -13.74 9.04 -2.22
CA LEU A 321 -13.60 10.06 -1.18
C LEU A 321 -12.34 9.80 -0.34
N ARG A 322 -12.05 8.52 -0.10
CA ARG A 322 -10.88 8.05 0.65
C ARG A 322 -10.38 6.77 0.00
N CYS A 323 -9.06 6.61 -0.10
CA CYS A 323 -8.43 5.37 -0.47
C CYS A 323 -7.11 5.22 0.30
N ASN A 324 -6.85 4.04 0.85
CA ASN A 324 -5.59 3.70 1.49
C ASN A 324 -5.13 2.34 0.98
N VAL A 325 -3.84 2.22 0.67
CA VAL A 325 -3.19 0.92 0.49
C VAL A 325 -2.25 0.71 1.66
N SER A 326 -2.53 -0.29 2.49
CA SER A 326 -1.77 -0.59 3.69
C SER A 326 -1.03 -1.91 3.53
N PHE A 327 0.29 -1.89 3.68
CA PHE A 327 1.15 -3.06 3.62
C PHE A 327 1.56 -3.49 5.02
N GLN A 328 1.65 -4.80 5.23
CA GLN A 328 2.35 -5.44 6.35
C GLN A 328 3.36 -6.41 5.75
N LEU A 329 4.65 -6.16 5.98
CA LEU A 329 5.75 -6.85 5.32
C LEU A 329 6.67 -7.52 6.34
N VAL A 330 7.24 -8.66 5.93
CA VAL A 330 8.23 -9.47 6.68
C VAL A 330 9.61 -8.77 6.76
N GLY A 331 9.69 -7.60 7.41
CA GLY A 331 10.96 -6.95 7.77
C GLY A 331 11.96 -6.66 6.62
N VAL A 332 13.19 -6.25 6.97
CA VAL A 332 14.25 -5.82 6.04
C VAL A 332 15.07 -7.03 5.55
N PRO A 333 15.41 -7.13 4.25
CA PRO A 333 15.27 -6.09 3.22
C PRO A 333 13.92 -6.12 2.47
N VAL A 334 13.25 -4.97 2.46
CA VAL A 334 12.12 -4.69 1.55
C VAL A 334 12.67 -4.05 0.27
N ASP A 335 12.33 -4.58 -0.90
CA ASP A 335 12.60 -3.87 -2.15
C ASP A 335 11.73 -2.61 -2.22
N MET A 336 12.40 -1.46 -2.14
CA MET A 336 11.76 -0.15 -2.15
C MET A 336 11.41 0.34 -3.56
N ALA A 337 11.94 -0.27 -4.63
CA ALA A 337 11.73 0.22 -5.98
C ALA A 337 10.25 0.17 -6.44
N PRO A 338 9.49 -0.93 -6.24
CA PRO A 338 8.06 -0.97 -6.55
C PRO A 338 7.26 0.05 -5.75
N LEU A 339 7.59 0.21 -4.47
CA LEU A 339 6.94 1.17 -3.58
C LEU A 339 7.17 2.62 -3.99
N ARG A 340 8.41 2.98 -4.35
CA ARG A 340 8.71 4.32 -4.90
C ARG A 340 7.90 4.60 -6.16
N HIS A 341 7.78 3.62 -7.05
CA HIS A 341 6.96 3.77 -8.26
C HIS A 341 5.47 4.02 -7.91
N LEU A 342 4.94 3.32 -6.91
CA LEU A 342 3.59 3.52 -6.41
C LEU A 342 3.41 4.92 -5.82
N PHE A 343 4.36 5.38 -4.99
CA PHE A 343 4.33 6.71 -4.37
C PHE A 343 4.32 7.83 -5.41
N GLU A 344 5.12 7.69 -6.46
CA GLU A 344 5.23 8.67 -7.54
C GLU A 344 3.98 8.71 -8.41
N ARG A 345 3.41 7.55 -8.72
CA ARG A 345 2.25 7.45 -9.62
C ARG A 345 0.98 7.97 -8.98
N TYR A 346 0.81 7.75 -7.67
CA TYR A 346 -0.40 8.11 -6.92
C TYR A 346 -0.23 9.30 -5.99
N ASP A 347 0.90 10.00 -6.11
CA ASP A 347 1.21 11.19 -5.33
C ASP A 347 1.16 10.96 -3.80
N ALA A 348 1.54 9.74 -3.38
CA ALA A 348 1.51 9.30 -1.99
C ALA A 348 2.85 9.55 -1.26
N MET A 349 3.86 10.09 -1.95
CA MET A 349 5.21 10.33 -1.39
C MET A 349 5.21 11.20 -0.13
N ALA A 350 4.27 12.13 -0.04
CA ALA A 350 4.15 13.06 1.07
C ALA A 350 3.82 12.40 2.42
N THR A 351 3.26 11.19 2.40
CA THR A 351 2.55 10.60 3.54
C THR A 351 2.87 9.13 3.80
N GLY A 352 3.57 8.46 2.89
CA GLY A 352 3.99 7.07 3.07
C GLY A 352 5.20 6.98 4.00
N PHE A 353 4.99 6.48 5.21
CA PHE A 353 6.07 6.20 6.17
C PHE A 353 6.01 4.75 6.62
N PHE A 354 7.17 4.12 6.75
CA PHE A 354 7.28 2.82 7.41
C PHE A 354 7.22 3.02 8.91
N ARG A 355 6.48 2.13 9.57
CA ARG A 355 6.46 2.03 11.02
C ARG A 355 6.82 0.61 11.41
N PRO A 356 7.66 0.40 12.44
CA PRO A 356 7.82 -0.92 13.01
C PRO A 356 6.48 -1.39 13.58
N LEU A 357 6.16 -2.67 13.43
CA LEU A 357 5.04 -3.26 14.15
C LEU A 357 5.36 -3.29 15.64
N VAL A 358 4.54 -2.60 16.43
CA VAL A 358 4.69 -2.47 17.89
C VAL A 358 3.98 -3.58 18.68
N GLY A 359 3.31 -4.50 17.97
CA GLY A 359 2.62 -5.65 18.55
C GLY A 359 2.36 -6.71 17.49
N GLN A 360 1.77 -7.83 17.91
CA GLN A 360 1.47 -8.94 16.99
C GLN A 360 0.56 -8.50 15.84
N ALA A 361 1.01 -8.73 14.62
CA ALA A 361 0.31 -8.53 13.36
C ALA A 361 -0.91 -9.42 13.23
N VAL A 362 -0.90 -10.62 13.86
CA VAL A 362 -2.00 -11.58 13.83
C VAL A 362 -2.38 -11.99 15.25
N LYS A 363 -3.63 -11.70 15.62
CA LYS A 363 -4.25 -12.23 16.84
C LYS A 363 -4.93 -13.55 16.53
N ARG A 364 -4.76 -14.53 17.41
CA ARG A 364 -5.35 -15.86 17.26
C ARG A 364 -6.13 -16.25 18.50
N GLY A 365 -7.23 -16.98 18.31
CA GLY A 365 -7.99 -17.57 19.40
C GLY A 365 -8.51 -18.95 19.04
N HIS A 366 -8.71 -19.78 20.05
CA HIS A 366 -9.29 -21.11 19.93
C HIS A 366 -10.62 -21.16 20.66
N LEU A 367 -11.58 -21.87 20.10
CA LEU A 367 -12.85 -22.14 20.76
C LEU A 367 -12.68 -23.33 21.71
N GLU A 368 -13.19 -23.22 22.93
CA GLU A 368 -13.16 -24.31 23.91
C GLU A 368 -13.97 -25.53 23.42
N THR A 369 -15.03 -25.28 22.67
CA THR A 369 -15.89 -26.29 22.07
C THR A 369 -15.95 -26.14 20.56
N ARG A 370 -15.97 -27.27 19.85
CA ARG A 370 -16.11 -27.31 18.40
C ARG A 370 -17.50 -26.82 18.03
N GLN A 371 -17.58 -25.68 17.33
CA GLN A 371 -18.85 -25.08 16.94
C GLN A 371 -19.27 -25.63 15.56
N PRO A 372 -20.38 -26.38 15.44
CA PRO A 372 -20.86 -26.85 14.14
C PRO A 372 -21.23 -25.66 13.24
N LEU A 373 -20.93 -25.80 11.94
CA LEU A 373 -21.15 -24.78 10.93
C LEU A 373 -22.26 -25.18 9.95
N ASP A 374 -23.18 -24.24 9.69
CA ASP A 374 -24.17 -24.32 8.61
C ASP A 374 -23.55 -23.78 7.31
N MET A 375 -23.00 -24.67 6.49
CA MET A 375 -22.29 -24.33 5.26
C MET A 375 -23.26 -23.91 4.15
N VAL A 376 -22.95 -22.79 3.48
CA VAL A 376 -23.73 -22.22 2.37
C VAL A 376 -22.98 -22.23 1.03
N ALA A 377 -21.65 -22.20 1.06
CA ALA A 377 -20.80 -22.19 -0.13
C ALA A 377 -19.43 -22.82 0.14
N TYR A 378 -18.72 -23.15 -0.93
CA TYR A 378 -17.36 -23.69 -0.95
C TYR A 378 -16.40 -22.67 -1.56
N LEU A 379 -15.17 -22.64 -1.04
CA LEU A 379 -14.01 -22.07 -1.69
C LEU A 379 -13.23 -23.22 -2.32
N VAL A 380 -13.06 -23.16 -3.64
CA VAL A 380 -12.48 -24.22 -4.45
C VAL A 380 -11.22 -23.72 -5.13
N SER A 381 -10.11 -24.40 -4.86
CA SER A 381 -8.85 -24.21 -5.59
C SER A 381 -8.75 -25.26 -6.68
N ALA A 382 -8.37 -24.83 -7.89
CA ALA A 382 -8.03 -25.74 -8.97
C ALA A 382 -6.57 -26.13 -8.79
N ASP A 383 -6.30 -27.40 -8.42
CA ASP A 383 -4.94 -27.87 -8.27
C ASP A 383 -4.24 -27.84 -9.64
N ALA A 384 -3.24 -26.98 -9.79
CA ALA A 384 -2.45 -26.87 -11.01
C ALA A 384 -1.42 -28.01 -11.16
N PHE A 385 -1.25 -28.85 -10.13
CA PHE A 385 -0.28 -29.94 -10.12
C PHE A 385 -0.97 -31.29 -9.93
N PRO A 386 -1.50 -31.91 -11.02
CA PRO A 386 -1.88 -33.32 -10.95
C PRO A 386 -0.62 -34.12 -10.63
N VAL A 387 -0.48 -34.60 -9.40
CA VAL A 387 0.60 -35.55 -9.06
C VAL A 387 0.32 -36.81 -9.86
N PRO A 388 1.11 -37.14 -10.91
CA PRO A 388 0.85 -38.35 -11.65
C PRO A 388 1.10 -39.51 -10.70
N SER A 389 0.06 -40.31 -10.46
CA SER A 389 0.21 -41.54 -9.69
C SER A 389 1.29 -42.39 -10.37
N PRO A 390 2.34 -42.82 -9.65
CA PRO A 390 3.42 -43.59 -10.27
C PRO A 390 2.85 -44.89 -10.84
N GLY A 391 2.80 -44.98 -12.17
CA GLY A 391 2.25 -46.12 -12.92
C GLY A 391 0.98 -45.83 -13.75
N ALA A 392 0.41 -44.63 -13.67
CA ALA A 392 -0.66 -44.22 -14.59
C ALA A 392 -0.05 -43.73 -15.91
N GLU A 393 -0.39 -44.39 -17.02
CA GLU A 393 -0.12 -43.87 -18.37
C GLU A 393 -0.68 -42.45 -18.51
N ALA A 394 -0.09 -41.62 -19.38
CA ALA A 394 -0.42 -40.21 -19.61
C ALA A 394 -1.86 -39.99 -20.12
N GLN A 395 -2.84 -40.28 -19.29
CA GLN A 395 -4.20 -39.80 -19.42
C GLN A 395 -4.21 -38.39 -18.85
N THR A 396 -4.79 -37.45 -19.60
CA THR A 396 -5.14 -36.11 -19.14
C THR A 396 -6.07 -36.24 -17.93
N VAL A 397 -5.50 -36.33 -16.73
CA VAL A 397 -6.24 -36.22 -15.48
C VAL A 397 -6.76 -34.80 -15.45
N GLU A 398 -8.08 -34.62 -15.60
CA GLU A 398 -8.69 -33.31 -15.38
C GLU A 398 -8.31 -32.83 -13.98
N PRO A 399 -7.87 -31.57 -13.81
CA PRO A 399 -7.49 -31.05 -12.51
C PRO A 399 -8.65 -31.26 -11.53
N GLU A 400 -8.39 -32.01 -10.46
CA GLU A 400 -9.39 -32.27 -9.45
C GLU A 400 -9.63 -30.96 -8.68
N ASN A 401 -10.90 -30.54 -8.58
CA ASN A 401 -11.27 -29.34 -7.84
C ASN A 401 -11.27 -29.66 -6.34
N TRP A 402 -10.43 -28.95 -5.58
CA TRP A 402 -10.28 -29.16 -4.14
C TRP A 402 -10.98 -28.06 -3.36
N VAL A 403 -11.79 -28.46 -2.39
CA VAL A 403 -12.35 -27.56 -1.39
C VAL A 403 -11.24 -27.25 -0.40
N THR A 404 -10.81 -25.99 -0.37
CA THR A 404 -9.80 -25.47 0.57
C THR A 404 -10.42 -24.59 1.65
N GLY A 405 -11.66 -24.13 1.43
CA GLY A 405 -12.40 -23.33 2.39
C GLY A 405 -13.91 -23.50 2.24
N ILE A 406 -14.64 -22.97 3.20
CA ILE A 406 -16.10 -22.90 3.16
C ILE A 406 -16.59 -21.51 3.55
N VAL A 407 -17.80 -21.20 3.13
CA VAL A 407 -18.61 -20.11 3.65
C VAL A 407 -19.70 -20.75 4.51
N ALA A 408 -19.85 -20.28 5.74
CA ALA A 408 -20.89 -20.72 6.65
C ALA A 408 -21.70 -19.55 7.19
N ARG A 409 -22.94 -19.80 7.61
CA ARG A 409 -23.69 -18.83 8.41
C ARG A 409 -22.93 -18.58 9.70
N ASN A 410 -22.73 -17.31 10.02
CA ASN A 410 -22.07 -16.92 11.25
C ASN A 410 -22.96 -17.33 12.45
N PRO A 411 -22.50 -18.26 13.32
CA PRO A 411 -23.28 -18.72 14.46
C PRO A 411 -23.46 -17.63 15.52
N TYR A 412 -22.65 -16.57 15.48
CA TYR A 412 -22.68 -15.45 16.41
C TYR A 412 -23.26 -14.18 15.77
N HIS A 413 -23.88 -14.28 14.58
CA HIS A 413 -24.55 -13.15 13.94
C HIS A 413 -25.80 -12.75 14.73
N ARG A 414 -25.76 -11.56 15.33
CA ARG A 414 -26.75 -11.00 16.27
C ARG A 414 -26.85 -11.77 17.59
N PRO A 415 -27.10 -11.08 18.72
CA PRO A 415 -27.13 -11.69 20.05
C PRO A 415 -28.19 -12.79 20.23
N GLU A 416 -29.19 -12.85 19.35
CA GLU A 416 -30.25 -13.86 19.36
C GLU A 416 -29.76 -15.26 18.92
N ARG A 417 -28.63 -15.36 18.20
CA ARG A 417 -28.10 -16.64 17.71
C ARG A 417 -27.08 -17.31 18.64
N GLY A 418 -26.62 -16.62 19.68
CA GLY A 418 -25.73 -17.18 20.69
C GLY A 418 -24.91 -16.14 21.42
N THR A 419 -24.29 -16.56 22.53
CA THR A 419 -23.28 -15.77 23.23
C THR A 419 -21.95 -15.84 22.50
N THR A 420 -21.36 -14.69 22.17
CA THR A 420 -20.04 -14.62 21.56
C THR A 420 -18.98 -15.18 22.52
N PRO A 421 -18.08 -16.07 22.05
CA PRO A 421 -16.97 -16.57 22.86
C PRO A 421 -16.04 -15.45 23.31
N GLU A 422 -15.32 -15.67 24.42
CA GLU A 422 -14.29 -14.73 24.85
C GLU A 422 -13.21 -14.55 23.77
N GLY A 423 -12.82 -13.30 23.52
CA GLY A 423 -11.85 -12.96 22.48
C GLY A 423 -12.40 -12.95 21.05
N TRP A 424 -13.64 -13.38 20.81
CA TRP A 424 -14.23 -13.38 19.47
C TRP A 424 -14.17 -11.98 18.82
N PRO A 425 -13.74 -11.87 17.55
CA PRO A 425 -13.62 -10.59 16.87
C PRO A 425 -14.98 -9.91 16.67
N ARG A 426 -15.27 -8.88 17.48
CA ARG A 426 -16.54 -8.11 17.41
C ARG A 426 -16.85 -7.53 16.02
N ALA A 427 -15.83 -7.29 15.19
CA ALA A 427 -16.01 -6.81 13.82
C ALA A 427 -16.78 -7.81 12.93
N VAL A 428 -16.91 -9.07 13.35
CA VAL A 428 -17.60 -10.14 12.62
C VAL A 428 -19.05 -10.30 13.09
N ASP A 429 -19.42 -9.77 14.25
CA ASP A 429 -20.75 -9.96 14.86
C ASP A 429 -21.90 -9.48 13.96
N SER A 430 -21.62 -8.49 13.11
CA SER A 430 -22.58 -7.90 12.19
C SER A 430 -22.66 -8.59 10.83
N SER A 431 -21.75 -9.51 10.51
CA SER A 431 -21.73 -10.22 9.24
C SER A 431 -22.58 -11.49 9.31
N GLU A 432 -23.47 -11.68 8.33
CA GLU A 432 -24.30 -12.89 8.21
C GLU A 432 -23.46 -14.15 8.00
N PHE A 433 -22.30 -14.01 7.36
CA PHE A 433 -21.44 -15.11 6.96
C PHE A 433 -20.06 -15.02 7.58
N ILE A 434 -19.45 -16.18 7.79
CA ILE A 434 -18.02 -16.32 8.02
C ILE A 434 -17.43 -17.13 6.88
N ILE A 435 -16.28 -16.69 6.40
CA ILE A 435 -15.47 -17.42 5.42
C ILE A 435 -14.30 -18.03 6.17
N CYS A 436 -14.02 -19.27 5.83
CA CYS A 436 -13.27 -20.17 6.68
C CYS A 436 -12.33 -21.04 5.86
N ALA A 437 -11.07 -21.14 6.26
CA ALA A 437 -10.10 -22.06 5.69
C ALA A 437 -10.23 -23.44 6.33
N LEU A 438 -10.16 -24.50 5.52
CA LEU A 438 -10.16 -25.88 6.01
C LEU A 438 -8.76 -26.28 6.46
N ARG A 439 -8.65 -27.00 7.58
CA ARG A 439 -7.38 -27.65 7.94
C ARG A 439 -7.10 -28.91 7.11
N ASN A 440 -8.16 -29.55 6.63
CA ASN A 440 -8.09 -30.72 5.77
C ASN A 440 -8.88 -30.44 4.49
N HIS A 441 -8.18 -30.31 3.37
CA HIS A 441 -8.80 -30.14 2.06
C HIS A 441 -9.44 -31.47 1.62
N HIS A 442 -10.50 -31.38 0.82
CA HIS A 442 -11.13 -32.58 0.24
C HIS A 442 -11.63 -32.29 -1.19
N PRO A 443 -11.77 -33.31 -2.04
CA PRO A 443 -12.35 -33.11 -3.37
C PRO A 443 -13.78 -32.57 -3.29
N LEU A 444 -14.15 -31.69 -4.22
CA LEU A 444 -15.50 -31.11 -4.30
C LEU A 444 -16.59 -32.20 -4.42
N ALA A 445 -16.28 -33.32 -5.07
CA ALA A 445 -17.19 -34.46 -5.22
C ALA A 445 -17.38 -35.28 -3.92
N LYS A 446 -16.48 -35.17 -2.94
CA LYS A 446 -16.48 -35.97 -1.70
C LYS A 446 -16.82 -35.08 -0.51
N LYS A 447 -18.12 -34.94 -0.22
CA LYS A 447 -18.60 -34.11 0.90
C LYS A 447 -18.40 -34.82 2.25
N PRO A 448 -17.82 -34.16 3.27
CA PRO A 448 -17.81 -34.67 4.64
C PRO A 448 -19.22 -34.62 5.27
N GLU A 449 -19.41 -35.32 6.39
CA GLU A 449 -20.66 -35.30 7.17
C GLU A 449 -20.91 -33.95 7.84
N GLY A 450 -19.86 -33.15 8.09
CA GLY A 450 -20.02 -31.81 8.65
C GLY A 450 -18.70 -31.05 8.84
N TYR A 451 -18.85 -29.77 9.17
CA TYR A 451 -17.76 -28.82 9.42
C TYR A 451 -17.88 -28.21 10.81
N PHE A 452 -16.73 -27.98 11.44
CA PHE A 452 -16.66 -27.39 12.76
C PHE A 452 -15.65 -26.25 12.82
N LEU A 453 -16.08 -25.11 13.34
CA LEU A 453 -15.20 -24.00 13.68
C LEU A 453 -14.45 -24.33 14.97
N ILE A 454 -13.12 -24.18 14.93
CA ILE A 454 -12.25 -24.52 16.06
C ILE A 454 -11.33 -23.37 16.48
N SER A 455 -11.00 -22.45 15.58
CA SER A 455 -10.14 -21.32 15.86
C SER A 455 -10.44 -20.16 14.92
N TRP A 456 -9.94 -18.99 15.29
CA TRP A 456 -10.02 -17.78 14.47
C TRP A 456 -8.67 -17.06 14.45
N GLU A 457 -8.43 -16.34 13.36
CA GLU A 457 -7.28 -15.46 13.19
C GLU A 457 -7.74 -14.07 12.74
N LEU A 458 -7.09 -13.03 13.24
CA LEU A 458 -7.44 -11.63 13.00
C LEU A 458 -6.18 -10.79 12.82
N GLY A 459 -5.98 -10.24 11.62
CA GLY A 459 -4.80 -9.42 11.30
C GLY A 459 -5.06 -7.92 11.26
N PRO A 460 -4.97 -7.15 12.37
CA PRO A 460 -5.28 -5.72 12.41
C PRO A 460 -4.47 -4.90 11.41
N VAL A 461 -5.18 -4.18 10.55
CA VAL A 461 -4.59 -3.13 9.71
C VAL A 461 -4.81 -1.80 10.41
N LEU A 462 -3.74 -0.98 10.50
CA LEU A 462 -3.76 0.28 11.24
C LEU A 462 -4.86 1.24 10.73
N ASP A 463 -5.52 1.88 11.70
CA ASP A 463 -6.71 2.69 11.50
C ASP A 463 -6.45 4.02 10.77
N ARG A 464 -7.52 4.50 10.13
CA ARG A 464 -7.78 5.72 9.34
C ARG A 464 -7.44 7.05 10.02
N ALA A 465 -7.04 7.05 11.30
CA ALA A 465 -6.74 8.25 12.06
C ALA A 465 -5.23 8.45 12.19
N GLY A 466 -4.67 9.28 11.31
CA GLY A 466 -3.33 9.82 11.53
C GLY A 466 -3.23 10.45 12.93
N GLY A 467 -2.36 9.89 13.76
CA GLY A 467 -1.76 10.53 14.93
C GLY A 467 -2.64 10.71 16.16
N GLN A 468 -2.43 9.87 17.17
CA GLN A 468 -1.98 10.37 18.46
C GLN A 468 -0.68 9.64 18.84
N PRO A 469 0.36 10.34 19.32
CA PRO A 469 1.53 9.70 19.91
C PRO A 469 1.11 8.93 21.17
N LEU A 470 1.88 7.89 21.48
CA LEU A 470 1.96 7.27 22.80
C LEU A 470 2.36 8.32 23.86
N ASP A 471 1.41 9.13 24.34
CA ASP A 471 1.59 9.99 25.53
C ASP A 471 0.68 9.59 26.69
N GLU A 472 -0.21 8.60 26.52
CA GLU A 472 -1.16 8.18 27.57
C GLU A 472 -0.79 6.89 28.31
N VAL A 473 0.35 6.26 27.98
CA VAL A 473 0.93 5.14 28.77
C VAL A 473 2.20 5.57 29.54
N ALA A 474 2.76 6.75 29.25
CA ALA A 474 3.95 7.25 29.94
C ALA A 474 3.66 7.98 31.26
N ARG A 475 2.39 8.22 31.64
CA ARG A 475 2.05 8.85 32.93
C ARG A 475 2.02 7.90 34.13
N ASP A 476 1.99 6.58 33.89
CA ASP A 476 2.15 5.57 34.96
C ASP A 476 3.55 4.95 35.03
N ALA A 477 4.46 5.29 34.10
CA ALA A 477 5.84 4.82 34.10
C ALA A 477 6.86 5.79 34.75
N VAL A 478 6.44 7.00 35.16
CA VAL A 478 7.31 7.94 35.91
C VAL A 478 7.37 7.58 37.42
N GLY A 479 6.64 6.55 37.87
CA GLY A 479 6.71 6.01 39.23
C GLY A 479 7.63 4.79 39.42
N ALA A 480 8.14 4.18 38.35
CA ALA A 480 8.93 2.95 38.44
C ALA A 480 10.25 3.12 37.70
N GLY A 481 11.28 3.54 38.44
CA GLY A 481 12.64 3.69 37.93
C GLY A 481 13.14 2.40 37.27
N LEU A 482 13.20 2.43 35.94
CA LEU A 482 13.88 1.44 35.12
C LEU A 482 14.77 2.19 34.12
N ASP A 483 16.08 2.03 34.31
CA ASP A 483 17.11 2.50 33.39
C ASP A 483 16.98 1.74 32.07
N GLY A 484 16.72 2.49 30.98
CA GLY A 484 16.66 1.96 29.62
C GLY A 484 17.29 2.95 28.66
N HIS A 485 18.52 2.66 28.24
CA HIS A 485 19.27 3.46 27.28
C HIS A 485 18.64 3.36 25.87
N VAL A 486 18.17 4.49 25.33
CA VAL A 486 17.80 4.63 23.91
C VAL A 486 19.08 4.91 23.12
N MET A 487 19.49 3.98 22.27
CA MET A 487 20.63 4.16 21.37
C MET A 487 20.12 4.67 20.01
N PHE A 488 20.45 5.92 19.66
CA PHE A 488 20.27 6.44 18.31
C PHE A 488 21.46 6.03 17.44
N ALA A 489 21.22 5.28 16.37
CA ALA A 489 22.20 5.12 15.29
C ALA A 489 21.81 6.04 14.13
N ALA A 490 22.53 7.16 14.00
CA ALA A 490 22.57 7.96 12.78
C ALA A 490 23.45 7.26 11.74
N GLY A 491 23.03 7.25 10.48
CA GLY A 491 23.69 6.49 9.41
C GLY A 491 25.13 6.92 9.12
N GLY A 492 25.98 5.92 8.84
CA GLY A 492 27.30 6.11 8.21
C GLY A 492 28.45 5.29 8.80
N VAL A 493 28.42 3.95 8.71
CA VAL A 493 29.58 3.06 8.92
C VAL A 493 29.51 1.87 7.95
N PRO A 494 30.59 1.47 7.24
CA PRO A 494 30.60 0.29 6.39
C PRO A 494 30.57 -1.02 7.21
N ALA A 495 30.00 -2.08 6.60
CA ALA A 495 29.51 -3.31 7.23
C ALA A 495 30.53 -4.28 7.86
N PHE A 496 31.73 -3.83 8.21
CA PHE A 496 32.75 -4.67 8.87
C PHE A 496 33.43 -3.87 9.97
N ASP A 497 32.75 -3.70 11.10
CA ASP A 497 33.32 -3.54 12.45
C ASP A 497 32.21 -3.19 13.45
N LEU A 498 31.56 -4.22 14.00
CA LEU A 498 30.78 -4.10 15.22
C LEU A 498 31.04 -5.34 16.07
N VAL A 499 32.01 -5.20 16.99
CA VAL A 499 32.31 -6.15 18.06
C VAL A 499 31.42 -5.78 19.25
N SER A 500 30.45 -6.62 19.58
CA SER A 500 29.64 -6.47 20.78
C SER A 500 30.38 -7.04 21.99
N ALA A 501 30.66 -6.21 22.99
CA ALA A 501 31.18 -6.64 24.29
C ALA A 501 30.03 -7.12 25.18
N LEU A 502 30.16 -8.33 25.74
CA LEU A 502 29.25 -8.91 26.75
C LEU A 502 29.80 -8.63 28.15
N VAL A 503 28.97 -8.14 29.06
CA VAL A 503 29.26 -8.11 30.51
C VAL A 503 28.66 -9.37 31.15
N GLN A 504 29.50 -10.14 31.84
CA GLN A 504 29.11 -11.30 32.64
C GLN A 504 28.56 -10.90 34.02
N ASP A 505 27.34 -11.38 34.26
CA ASP A 505 26.77 -12.06 35.43
C ASP A 505 27.35 -11.86 36.85
N ARG A 506 26.45 -11.58 37.81
CA ARG A 506 26.56 -11.94 39.23
C ARG A 506 25.15 -12.11 39.82
N ASP A 507 24.61 -13.32 39.75
CA ASP A 507 24.43 -14.16 40.96
C ASP A 507 23.67 -15.46 40.64
N GLY A 508 24.44 -16.55 40.50
CA GLY A 508 24.27 -17.73 41.34
C GLY A 508 23.06 -18.65 41.11
N GLY A 509 23.05 -19.39 40.00
CA GLY A 509 22.24 -20.62 39.84
C GLY A 509 22.70 -21.49 38.67
N LYS A 510 23.25 -22.68 38.95
CA LYS A 510 24.02 -23.57 38.07
C LYS A 510 23.27 -24.18 36.84
N PRO A 511 24.02 -24.75 35.86
CA PRO A 511 23.75 -24.65 34.42
C PRO A 511 23.60 -25.98 33.65
N GLY A 512 23.30 -25.88 32.35
CA GLY A 512 23.77 -26.81 31.30
C GLY A 512 22.81 -26.87 30.09
N GLY A 513 23.14 -26.43 28.87
CA GLY A 513 24.37 -25.90 28.29
C GLY A 513 24.07 -25.15 26.98
N VAL A 514 25.10 -24.52 26.41
CA VAL A 514 25.03 -23.48 25.37
C VAL A 514 25.92 -23.86 24.17
N VAL A 515 25.61 -23.26 23.01
CA VAL A 515 26.50 -22.80 21.91
C VAL A 515 26.52 -23.63 20.61
N LEU A 516 26.15 -22.91 19.54
CA LEU A 516 26.54 -23.11 18.15
C LEU A 516 27.98 -22.63 17.94
N VAL A 517 28.82 -23.44 17.30
CA VAL A 517 30.13 -23.00 16.79
C VAL A 517 30.13 -23.03 15.27
N GLY A 518 30.63 -21.95 14.68
CA GLY A 518 30.79 -21.75 13.25
C GLY A 518 32.03 -22.45 12.65
N LEU A 519 31.90 -22.61 11.34
CA LEU A 519 32.67 -23.22 10.23
C LEU A 519 34.20 -23.41 10.40
N ASN A 520 34.76 -24.52 9.87
CA ASN A 520 35.34 -24.59 8.50
C ASN A 520 35.85 -26.01 8.11
N ASP A 521 35.97 -26.26 6.80
CA ASP A 521 36.70 -27.27 6.02
C ASP A 521 37.09 -28.64 6.65
N ASP A 522 36.66 -29.71 5.94
CA ASP A 522 36.94 -31.15 6.11
C ASP A 522 36.06 -32.03 7.03
N GLU A 523 35.34 -32.91 6.34
CA GLU A 523 34.83 -34.25 6.67
C GLU A 523 33.89 -34.50 7.88
N ARG A 524 32.70 -35.00 7.47
CA ARG A 524 31.73 -35.89 8.15
C ARG A 524 30.65 -35.25 9.02
N VAL A 525 29.46 -35.21 8.42
CA VAL A 525 28.15 -34.92 9.02
C VAL A 525 27.57 -36.19 9.64
N VAL A 526 27.12 -36.11 10.89
CA VAL A 526 25.99 -36.91 11.40
C VAL A 526 25.13 -35.97 12.23
N GLY A 527 23.92 -35.66 11.74
CA GLY A 527 22.96 -34.79 12.42
C GLY A 527 22.01 -35.55 13.32
N ILE A 528 21.25 -34.80 14.13
CA ILE A 528 19.83 -35.07 14.45
C ILE A 528 19.13 -33.71 14.60
N VAL A 529 18.16 -33.44 13.73
CA VAL A 529 17.13 -32.42 13.93
C VAL A 529 15.89 -33.16 14.41
N GLN A 530 15.33 -32.74 15.54
CA GLN A 530 14.02 -33.21 15.97
C GLN A 530 12.97 -32.51 15.13
N VAL A 531 12.53 -33.20 14.08
CA VAL A 531 11.33 -32.85 13.30
C VAL A 531 10.15 -32.97 14.26
N ALA A 532 9.39 -31.88 14.43
CA ALA A 532 8.05 -31.99 14.99
C ALA A 532 7.21 -32.80 14.01
N ASP A 533 6.67 -33.93 14.47
CA ASP A 533 5.80 -34.82 13.69
C ASP A 533 4.68 -34.02 13.00
N GLN A 534 4.78 -33.85 11.68
CA GLN A 534 3.59 -33.85 10.85
C GLN A 534 3.14 -35.30 10.75
N HIS A 535 2.21 -35.69 11.62
CA HIS A 535 1.45 -36.90 11.39
C HIS A 535 0.58 -36.70 10.14
N GLU A 536 0.96 -37.33 9.04
CA GLU A 536 0.00 -37.79 8.04
C GLU A 536 -0.92 -38.81 8.72
N GLN A 537 -1.97 -38.33 9.38
CA GLN A 537 -3.10 -39.20 9.63
C GLN A 537 -3.87 -39.35 8.31
N ARG A 538 -3.83 -40.55 7.73
CA ARG A 538 -4.91 -41.02 6.87
C ARG A 538 -6.18 -41.10 7.72
N VAL A 539 -6.84 -39.97 7.89
CA VAL A 539 -8.16 -39.89 8.50
C VAL A 539 -9.15 -40.37 7.43
N LEU A 540 -9.52 -41.64 7.51
CA LEU A 540 -10.82 -42.13 7.01
C LEU A 540 -11.93 -41.58 7.93
N GLY A 541 -11.95 -40.27 8.15
CA GLY A 541 -12.84 -39.60 9.10
C GLY A 541 -13.81 -38.72 8.36
N ARG A 542 -15.05 -38.80 8.82
CA ARG A 542 -16.24 -38.23 8.21
C ARG A 542 -16.42 -36.73 8.49
N VAL A 543 -15.49 -36.07 9.16
CA VAL A 543 -15.65 -34.70 9.69
C VAL A 543 -14.39 -33.86 9.43
N VAL A 544 -14.55 -32.58 9.08
CA VAL A 544 -13.44 -31.66 8.78
C VAL A 544 -13.41 -30.48 9.76
N ASP A 545 -12.22 -30.17 10.29
CA ASP A 545 -11.94 -29.05 11.19
C ASP A 545 -11.58 -27.77 10.41
N VAL A 546 -12.04 -26.61 10.90
CA VAL A 546 -12.07 -25.36 10.15
C VAL A 546 -11.56 -24.15 10.97
N VAL A 547 -10.78 -23.28 10.34
CA VAL A 547 -10.28 -22.01 10.91
C VAL A 547 -10.99 -20.82 10.24
N ALA A 548 -11.60 -19.93 11.03
CA ALA A 548 -12.07 -18.65 10.50
C ALA A 548 -10.88 -17.71 10.32
N VAL A 549 -10.52 -17.39 9.09
CA VAL A 549 -9.41 -16.47 8.78
C VAL A 549 -10.00 -15.11 8.41
N LEU A 550 -9.73 -14.12 9.25
CA LEU A 550 -10.30 -12.79 9.15
C LEU A 550 -9.16 -11.79 8.90
N ALA A 551 -9.12 -11.18 7.71
CA ALA A 551 -8.27 -10.03 7.46
C ALA A 551 -9.01 -8.74 7.86
N VAL A 552 -8.34 -7.89 8.64
CA VAL A 552 -8.99 -6.74 9.29
C VAL A 552 -9.16 -5.59 8.32
N GLY A 553 -10.24 -4.85 8.49
CA GLY A 553 -10.32 -3.44 8.16
C GLY A 553 -10.59 -2.59 9.41
N ALA A 554 -10.48 -1.28 9.23
CA ALA A 554 -10.34 -0.31 10.31
C ALA A 554 -11.47 -0.38 11.37
N ALA A 555 -11.08 -0.37 12.65
CA ALA A 555 -12.02 -0.17 13.76
C ALA A 555 -12.32 1.32 13.91
N VAL A 556 -13.46 1.79 13.40
CA VAL A 556 -13.94 3.15 13.67
C VAL A 556 -14.52 3.19 15.08
N PRO A 557 -14.00 3.99 16.03
CA PRO A 557 -14.72 4.26 17.26
C PRO A 557 -16.00 5.01 16.90
N GLY A 558 -17.16 4.38 17.15
CA GLY A 558 -18.45 4.99 16.89
C GLY A 558 -18.56 6.35 17.59
N ARG A 559 -18.66 7.43 16.80
CA ARG A 559 -19.26 8.67 17.28
C ARG A 559 -20.76 8.57 17.04
N HIS A 560 -21.52 8.39 18.12
CA HIS A 560 -22.93 8.73 18.15
C HIS A 560 -23.12 10.24 18.03
#